data_AF-A0A7C6N9A9-F1
#
_entry.id   AF-A0A7C6N9A9-F1
#
_cell.length_a   1.000
_cell.length_b   1.000
_cell.length_c   1.000
_cell.angle_alpha   90.00
_cell.angle_beta   90.00
_cell.angle_gamma   90.00
#
_symmetry.space_group_name_H-M   'P 1'
#
loop_
_entity.id
_entity.type
_entity.pdbx_description
1 polymer ?
#
loop_
_entity_poly.entity_id
_entity_poly.type
_entity_poly.pdbx_seq_one_letter_code
_entity_poly.pdbx_strand_id
1 'polypeptide(L)' 'MEEGQVFKGDIIFTPTPQGFETLQGGYIVVLNGKVKGIYKKLPPLFSRLRVNDFGRRLILPGFVDLHVHASQFYQSGV' A
#
# COMPACT_ATOMS: atom_id res chain seq x y z
N MET A 1 20.81 4.89 8.69
CA MET A 1 20.34 5.47 7.42
C MET A 1 18.83 5.37 7.44
N GLU A 2 18.10 6.46 7.22
CA GLU A 2 16.63 6.35 7.13
C GLU A 2 16.27 5.53 5.90
N GLU A 3 15.53 4.44 6.10
CA GLU A 3 15.14 3.53 5.04
C GLU A 3 13.88 4.11 4.38
N GLY A 4 14.04 4.62 3.16
CA GLY A 4 12.98 5.27 2.40
C GLY A 4 12.74 4.55 1.07
N GLN A 5 11.47 4.29 0.76
CA GLN A 5 11.07 3.67 -0.50
C GLN A 5 9.81 4.32 -1.06
N VAL A 6 9.70 4.29 -2.38
CA VAL A 6 8.53 4.78 -3.10
C VAL A 6 7.90 3.62 -3.85
N PHE A 7 6.59 3.50 -3.77
CA PHE A 7 5.80 2.55 -4.56
C PHE A 7 4.96 3.31 -5.57
N LYS A 8 4.94 2.85 -6.82
CA LYS A 8 4.14 3.43 -7.90
C LYS A 8 3.17 2.40 -8.47
N GLY A 9 1.92 2.77 -8.68
CA GLY A 9 0.89 1.90 -9.23
C GLY A 9 -0.49 2.54 -9.18
N ASP A 10 -1.54 1.76 -9.45
CA ASP A 10 -2.91 2.21 -9.26
C ASP A 10 -3.32 1.96 -7.81
N ILE A 11 -3.64 3.01 -7.06
CA ILE A 11 -3.88 2.93 -5.61
C ILE A 11 -5.39 3.02 -5.32
N ILE A 12 -5.88 2.19 -4.41
CA ILE A 12 -7.26 2.27 -3.88
C ILE A 12 -7.24 2.12 -2.36
N PHE A 13 -8.08 2.86 -1.65
CA PHE A 13 -8.29 2.69 -0.21
C PHE A 13 -9.64 3.26 0.23
N THR A 14 -10.06 2.95 1.46
CA THR A 14 -11.33 3.38 2.06
C THR A 14 -11.05 4.23 3.30
N PRO A 15 -10.99 5.57 3.17
CA PRO A 15 -10.79 6.45 4.33
C PRO A 15 -12.02 6.48 5.25
N THR A 16 -13.20 6.20 4.69
CA THR A 16 -14.46 6.05 5.42
C THR A 16 -15.17 4.76 4.98
N PRO A 17 -16.11 4.24 5.77
CA PRO A 17 -16.92 3.08 5.37
C PRO A 17 -17.83 3.32 4.15
N GLN A 18 -18.06 4.59 3.76
CA GLN A 18 -19.04 4.95 2.73
C GLN A 18 -18.47 4.98 1.31
N GLY A 19 -17.16 4.86 1.13
CA GLY A 19 -16.59 4.96 -0.22
C GLY A 19 -15.11 4.68 -0.33
N PHE A 20 -14.65 4.70 -1.59
CA PHE A 20 -13.27 4.50 -1.98
C PHE A 20 -12.66 5.80 -2.47
N GLU A 21 -11.39 5.99 -2.17
CA GLU A 21 -10.51 6.89 -2.90
C GLU A 21 -9.63 6.08 -3.84
N THR A 22 -9.43 6.60 -5.06
CA THR A 22 -8.60 5.97 -6.09
C THR A 22 -7.59 6.97 -6.65
N LEU A 23 -6.39 6.47 -6.96
CA LEU A 23 -5.35 7.25 -7.61
C LEU A 23 -4.64 6.41 -8.66
N GLN A 24 -4.98 6.65 -9.92
CA GLN A 24 -4.35 6.00 -11.06
C GLN A 24 -2.90 6.46 -11.22
N GLY A 25 -1.96 5.52 -11.34
CA GLY A 25 -0.53 5.79 -11.51
C GLY A 25 0.08 6.66 -10.40
N GLY A 26 -0.44 6.56 -9.18
CA GLY A 26 0.00 7.32 -8.02
C GLY A 26 1.28 6.80 -7.37
N TYR A 27 1.79 7.56 -6.41
CA TYR A 27 3.00 7.27 -5.65
C TYR A 27 2.71 7.20 -4.16
N ILE A 28 3.19 6.17 -3.46
CA ILE A 28 3.20 6.07 -2.00
C ILE A 28 4.64 6.24 -1.54
N VAL A 29 4.89 7.23 -0.69
CA VAL A 29 6.20 7.42 -0.05
C VAL A 29 6.16 6.79 1.34
N VAL A 30 7.06 5.85 1.59
CA VAL A 30 7.20 5.18 2.89
C VAL A 30 8.58 5.48 3.46
N LEU A 31 8.61 6.01 4.68
CA LEU A 31 9.81 6.30 5.43
C LEU A 31 9.77 5.51 6.72
N ASN A 32 10.81 4.73 7.01
CA ASN A 32 10.93 3.93 8.24
C ASN A 32 9.67 3.09 8.52
N GLY A 33 9.16 2.41 7.48
CA GLY A 33 7.97 1.55 7.56
C GLY A 33 6.62 2.26 7.68
N LYS A 34 6.58 3.61 7.67
CA LYS A 34 5.34 4.39 7.77
C LYS A 34 5.05 5.15 6.48
N VAL A 35 3.78 5.19 6.08
CA VAL A 35 3.34 6.03 4.96
C VAL A 35 3.54 7.50 5.33
N LYS A 36 4.42 8.19 4.60
CA LYS A 36 4.63 9.63 4.72
C LYS A 36 3.57 10.42 3.95
N GLY A 37 3.13 9.87 2.82
CA GLY A 37 2.09 10.48 2.00
C GLY A 37 1.84 9.73 0.70
N ILE A 38 0.71 10.05 0.07
CA ILE A 38 0.30 9.55 -1.25
C ILE A 38 0.24 10.75 -2.19
N TYR A 39 0.78 10.62 -3.41
CA TYR A 39 0.93 11.74 -4.34
C TYR A 39 0.61 11.33 -5.77
N LYS A 40 -0.07 12.21 -6.52
CA LYS A 40 -0.28 12.03 -7.97
C LYS A 40 1.01 12.23 -8.78
N LYS A 41 1.91 13.08 -8.29
CA LYS A 41 3.24 13.30 -8.84
C LYS A 41 4.24 13.23 -7.69
N LEU A 42 5.35 12.52 -7.89
CA LEU A 42 6.37 12.37 -6.86
C LEU A 42 7.01 13.73 -6.51
N PRO A 43 6.95 14.20 -5.26
CA PRO A 43 7.61 15.43 -4.86
C PRO A 43 9.14 15.36 -5.08
N PRO A 44 9.81 16.44 -5.53
CA PRO A 44 11.25 16.44 -5.80
C PRO A 44 12.12 16.03 -4.61
N LEU A 45 11.67 16.30 -3.38
CA LEU A 45 12.33 15.90 -2.13
C LEU A 45 12.56 14.38 -2.05
N PHE A 46 11.69 13.58 -2.68
CA PHE A 46 11.74 12.12 -2.66
C PHE A 46 12.32 11.52 -3.94
N SER A 47 12.80 12.34 -4.88
CA SER A 47 13.32 11.90 -6.19
C SER A 47 14.53 10.97 -6.11
N ARG A 48 15.29 11.03 -5.02
CA ARG A 48 16.47 10.18 -4.77
C ARG A 48 16.11 8.81 -4.19
N LEU A 49 14.87 8.62 -3.74
CA LEU A 49 14.42 7.34 -3.20
C LEU A 49 14.21 6.32 -4.32
N ARG A 50 14.49 5.06 -4.04
CA ARG A 50 14.21 3.96 -4.96
C ARG A 50 12.69 3.89 -5.23
N VAL A 51 12.32 3.88 -6.50
CA VAL A 51 10.93 3.69 -6.95
C VAL A 51 10.73 2.24 -7.35
N ASN A 52 9.78 1.58 -6.70
CA ASN A 52 9.27 0.26 -7.06
C ASN A 52 8.00 0.46 -7.89
N ASP A 53 8.09 0.31 -9.21
CA ASP A 53 6.98 0.53 -10.14
C ASP A 53 6.22 -0.77 -10.43
N PHE A 54 4.96 -0.80 -10.03
CA PHE A 54 4.05 -1.93 -10.25
C PHE A 54 3.21 -1.78 -11.52
N GLY A 55 3.36 -0.69 -12.29
CA GLY A 55 2.64 -0.45 -13.53
C GLY A 55 1.14 -0.28 -13.31
N ARG A 56 0.33 -1.14 -13.96
CA ARG A 56 -1.14 -1.15 -13.88
C ARG A 56 -1.69 -2.07 -12.78
N ARG A 57 -0.83 -2.62 -11.92
CA ARG A 57 -1.28 -3.42 -10.77
C ARG A 57 -1.87 -2.51 -9.70
N LEU A 58 -2.80 -3.08 -8.96
CA LEU A 58 -3.50 -2.42 -7.87
C LEU A 58 -2.70 -2.52 -6.58
N ILE A 59 -2.51 -1.40 -5.90
CA ILE A 59 -1.99 -1.30 -4.54
C ILE A 59 -3.17 -0.95 -3.62
N LEU A 60 -3.43 -1.82 -2.65
CA LEU A 60 -4.49 -1.66 -1.66
C LEU A 60 -3.94 -1.89 -0.25
N PRO A 61 -4.63 -1.42 0.81
CA PRO A 61 -4.33 -1.82 2.18
C PRO A 61 -4.34 -3.34 2.32
N GLY A 62 -3.48 -3.87 3.20
CA GLY A 62 -3.52 -5.28 3.57
C GLY A 62 -4.86 -5.64 4.19
N PHE A 63 -5.36 -6.85 3.92
CA PHE A 63 -6.56 -7.34 4.57
C PHE A 63 -6.32 -7.56 6.06
N VAL A 64 -7.33 -7.22 6.87
CA VAL A 64 -7.32 -7.42 8.31
C VAL A 64 -8.26 -8.58 8.62
N ASP A 65 -7.67 -9.73 8.97
CA ASP A 65 -8.41 -10.86 9.50
C ASP A 65 -8.58 -10.67 11.01
N LEU A 66 -9.82 -10.47 11.46
CA LEU A 66 -10.12 -10.25 12.87
C LEU A 66 -10.18 -11.54 13.68
N HIS A 67 -10.34 -12.70 13.02
CA HIS A 67 -10.54 -13.95 13.73
C HIS A 67 -10.23 -15.18 12.87
N VAL A 68 -9.14 -15.86 13.21
CA VAL A 68 -8.75 -17.13 12.62
C VAL A 68 -8.19 -18.07 13.68
N HIS A 69 -8.51 -19.36 13.57
CA HIS A 69 -7.91 -20.40 14.39
C HIS A 69 -6.75 -21.07 13.64
N ALA A 70 -5.54 -20.55 13.82
CA ALA A 70 -4.36 -21.07 13.12
C ALA A 70 -4.12 -22.57 13.37
N SER A 71 -4.36 -23.07 14.59
CA SER A 71 -4.21 -24.48 14.94
C SER A 71 -5.21 -25.41 14.24
N GLN A 72 -6.33 -24.87 13.74
CA GLN A 72 -7.36 -25.62 13.03
C GLN A 72 -7.19 -25.58 11.51
N PHE A 73 -6.07 -25.07 10.99
CA PHE A 73 -5.84 -24.97 9.54
C PHE A 73 -6.01 -26.31 8.81
N TYR A 74 -5.50 -27.41 9.40
CA TYR A 74 -5.64 -28.76 8.85
C TYR A 74 -7.07 -29.33 8.90
N GLN A 75 -7.97 -28.69 9.65
CA GLN A 75 -9.37 -29.07 9.82
C GLN A 75 -10.31 -28.08 9.12
N SER A 76 -9.78 -27.27 8.19
CA SER A 76 -10.53 -26.24 7.46
C SER A 76 -11.62 -26.80 6.52
N GLY A 77 -11.68 -28.12 6.33
CA GLY A 77 -12.77 -28.80 5.62
C GLY A 77 -12.61 -28.85 4.11
N VAL A 78 -11.38 -28.70 3.61
CA VAL A 78 -10.99 -28.84 2.19
C VAL A 78 -10.05 -30.01 1.99
#